data_AF-A0A4Y4G8I7-F1
#
_entry.id   AF-A0A4Y4G8I7-F1
#
_cell.length_a   1.000
_cell.length_b   1.000
_cell.length_c   1.000
_cell.angle_alpha   90.00
_cell.angle_beta   90.00
_cell.angle_gamma   90.00
#
_symmetry.space_group_name_H-M   'P 1'
#
loop_
_entity.id
_entity.type
_entity.pdbx_description
1 polymer ?
#
loop_
_entity_poly.entity_id
_entity_poly.type
_entity_poly.pdbx_seq_one_letter_code
_entity_poly.pdbx_strand_id
1 'polypeptide(L)'
;MAKEPITSDNHQQLMLDFGVDAPQIGEKNITLVNGILVRDENNDDKTYFHWEVIHRADETYWSPLDGDRKTLYDITAYKIQNNQNSQWITIEEWFKLDKF
;
A
#
# COMPACT_ATOMS: atom_id res chain seq x y z
N MET A 1 -3.57 -1.38 -14.91
CA MET A 1 -2.36 -0.64 -15.30
C MET A 1 -1.87 0.01 -14.03
N ALA A 2 -0.63 -0.25 -13.61
CA ALA A 2 -0.07 0.41 -12.44
C ALA A 2 -0.01 1.93 -12.70
N LYS A 3 -0.52 2.73 -11.77
CA LYS A 3 -0.41 4.19 -11.86
C LYS A 3 1.04 4.60 -11.55
N GLU A 4 1.53 5.65 -12.22
CA GLU A 4 2.89 6.15 -11.98
C GLU A 4 3.07 6.54 -10.50
N PRO A 5 4.18 6.18 -9.86
CA PRO A 5 4.42 6.53 -8.47
C PRO A 5 4.44 8.04 -8.28
N ILE A 6 3.64 8.54 -7.34
CA ILE A 6 3.53 9.97 -7.07
C ILE A 6 4.67 10.31 -6.12
N THR A 7 5.61 11.14 -6.59
CA THR A 7 6.77 11.59 -5.81
C THR A 7 6.68 13.09 -5.63
N SER A 8 7.06 13.61 -4.47
CA SER A 8 7.14 15.05 -4.25
C SER A 8 8.28 15.43 -3.32
N ASP A 9 8.82 16.63 -3.50
CA ASP A 9 9.88 17.20 -2.64
C ASP A 9 9.44 17.33 -1.17
N ASN A 10 8.15 17.56 -0.94
CA ASN A 10 7.58 17.75 0.38
C ASN A 10 6.34 16.86 0.58
N HIS A 11 6.24 16.22 1.75
CA HIS A 11 5.12 15.33 2.10
C HIS A 11 3.75 16.04 2.05
N GLN A 12 3.72 17.34 2.36
CA GLN A 12 2.49 18.13 2.23
C GLN A 12 2.03 18.25 0.77
N GLN A 13 2.96 18.44 -0.17
CA GLN A 13 2.65 18.47 -1.61
C GLN A 13 2.24 17.08 -2.11
N LEU A 14 2.90 16.03 -1.61
CA LEU A 14 2.54 14.64 -1.91
C LEU A 14 1.07 14.36 -1.54
N MET A 15 0.67 14.68 -0.30
CA MET A 15 -0.70 14.48 0.16
C MET A 15 -1.71 15.36 -0.58
N LEU A 16 -1.30 16.57 -0.98
CA LEU A 16 -2.13 17.47 -1.79
C LEU A 16 -2.38 16.86 -3.18
N ASP A 17 -1.33 16.51 -3.92
CA ASP A 17 -1.40 15.91 -5.26
C ASP A 17 -2.17 14.58 -5.22
N PHE A 18 -1.87 13.77 -4.21
CA PHE A 18 -2.59 12.54 -3.90
C PHE A 18 -4.07 12.77 -3.57
N GLY A 19 -4.44 13.90 -3.00
CA GLY A 19 -5.83 14.26 -2.73
C GLY A 19 -6.56 14.87 -3.93
N VAL A 20 -5.84 15.42 -4.93
CA VAL A 20 -6.42 16.12 -6.09
C VAL A 20 -7.18 15.17 -7.00
N ASP A 21 -6.57 14.05 -7.37
CA ASP A 21 -7.14 13.14 -8.38
C ASP A 21 -8.30 12.30 -7.80
N ALA A 22 -8.21 11.96 -6.51
CA ALA A 22 -9.23 11.26 -5.75
C ALA A 22 -8.97 11.40 -4.24
N PRO A 23 -10.00 11.71 -3.43
CA PRO A 23 -9.84 11.83 -1.99
C PRO A 23 -9.51 10.49 -1.35
N GLN A 24 -8.73 10.52 -0.27
CA GLN A 24 -8.53 9.38 0.61
C GLN A 24 -9.84 9.05 1.33
N ILE A 25 -10.28 7.79 1.22
CA ILE A 25 -11.49 7.29 1.89
C ILE A 25 -11.16 6.35 3.05
N GLY A 26 -9.93 5.83 3.11
CA GLY A 26 -9.48 4.97 4.19
C GLY A 26 -7.96 4.91 4.27
N GLU A 27 -7.47 4.58 5.45
CA GLU A 27 -6.07 4.31 5.72
C GLU A 27 -6.02 3.07 6.61
N LYS A 28 -5.07 2.19 6.35
CA LYS A 28 -4.78 1.01 7.15
C LYS A 28 -3.28 0.93 7.34
N ASN A 29 -2.85 1.08 8.58
CA ASN A 29 -1.47 0.88 8.97
C ASN A 29 -1.34 -0.47 9.67
N ILE A 30 -0.27 -1.18 9.35
CA ILE A 30 0.06 -2.46 9.98
C ILE A 30 1.51 -2.44 10.42
N THR A 31 1.74 -2.91 11.64
CA THR A 31 3.09 -3.10 12.18
C THR A 31 3.19 -4.52 12.69
N LEU A 32 3.99 -5.34 12.01
CA LEU A 32 4.17 -6.75 12.33
C LEU A 32 5.62 -7.00 12.73
N VAL A 33 5.81 -7.59 13.91
CA VAL A 33 7.15 -7.91 14.44
C VAL A 33 7.88 -8.90 13.53
N ASN A 34 7.15 -9.86 12.95
CA ASN A 34 7.70 -10.85 12.02
C ASN A 34 7.76 -10.34 10.57
N GLY A 35 7.35 -9.08 10.34
CA GLY A 35 7.15 -8.54 9.00
C GLY A 35 5.97 -9.15 8.26
N ILE A 36 5.66 -8.54 7.12
CA ILE A 36 4.65 -8.99 6.17
C ILE A 36 5.30 -9.17 4.81
N LEU A 37 5.09 -10.33 4.19
CA LEU A 37 5.58 -10.58 2.84
C LEU A 37 4.62 -9.96 1.83
N VAL A 38 5.23 -9.24 0.89
CA VAL A 38 4.55 -8.43 -0.10
C VAL A 38 5.18 -8.73 -1.44
N ARG A 39 4.33 -9.02 -2.40
CA ARG A 39 4.72 -9.28 -3.76
C ARG A 39 4.27 -8.13 -4.64
N ASP A 40 5.23 -7.50 -5.29
CA ASP A 40 4.97 -6.46 -6.27
C ASP A 40 4.43 -7.04 -7.60
N GLU A 41 4.06 -6.18 -8.54
CA GLU A 41 3.59 -6.58 -9.87
C GLU A 41 4.64 -7.36 -10.69
N ASN A 42 5.93 -7.16 -10.44
CA ASN A 42 7.04 -7.89 -11.05
C ASN A 42 7.31 -9.26 -10.40
N ASN A 43 6.47 -9.68 -9.45
CA ASN A 43 6.67 -10.87 -8.60
C ASN A 43 7.91 -10.78 -7.70
N ASP A 44 8.39 -9.58 -7.37
CA ASP A 44 9.44 -9.39 -6.38
C ASP A 44 8.84 -9.45 -4.97
N ASP A 45 9.38 -10.34 -4.14
CA ASP A 45 8.93 -10.54 -2.77
C ASP A 45 9.77 -9.68 -1.80
N LYS A 46 9.12 -8.73 -1.12
CA LYS A 46 9.72 -7.88 -0.08
C LYS A 46 9.02 -8.05 1.25
N THR A 47 9.79 -7.96 2.32
CA THR A 47 9.25 -8.02 3.69
C THR A 47 9.22 -6.63 4.29
N TYR A 48 8.04 -6.19 4.72
CA TYR A 48 7.84 -4.91 5.38
C TYR A 48 7.50 -5.11 6.85
N PHE A 49 8.13 -4.38 7.76
CA PHE A 49 7.82 -4.46 9.21
C PHE A 49 6.73 -3.46 9.60
N HIS A 50 6.71 -2.34 8.91
CA HIS A 50 5.71 -1.30 9.01
C HIS A 50 5.21 -1.00 7.60
N TRP A 51 3.89 -1.02 7.42
CA TRP A 51 3.28 -0.76 6.13
C TRP A 51 2.02 0.10 6.30
N GLU A 52 2.03 1.24 5.63
CA GLU A 52 0.92 2.20 5.58
C GLU A 52 0.23 2.04 4.22
N VAL A 53 -1.04 1.65 4.20
CA VAL A 53 -1.83 1.50 2.97
C VAL A 53 -2.98 2.49 2.98
N ILE A 54 -3.06 3.29 1.93
CA ILE A 54 -4.02 4.36 1.76
C ILE A 54 -5.00 3.96 0.66
N HIS A 55 -6.28 3.91 0.99
CA HIS A 55 -7.37 3.60 0.07
C HIS A 55 -8.04 4.89 -0.40
N ARG A 56 -8.16 5.05 -1.72
CA ARG A 56 -8.76 6.22 -2.37
C ARG A 56 -10.17 5.93 -2.90
N ALA A 57 -10.95 6.98 -3.11
CA ALA A 57 -12.30 6.89 -3.68
C ALA A 57 -12.35 6.26 -5.09
N ASP A 58 -11.23 6.28 -5.81
CA ASP A 58 -11.04 5.64 -7.12
C ASP A 58 -10.74 4.13 -7.02
N GLU A 59 -10.99 3.50 -5.86
CA GLU A 59 -10.74 2.08 -5.56
C GLU A 59 -9.26 1.66 -5.71
N THR A 60 -8.33 2.62 -5.66
CA THR A 60 -6.89 2.38 -5.72
C THR A 60 -6.25 2.38 -4.35
N TYR A 61 -5.19 1.59 -4.20
CA TYR A 61 -4.44 1.41 -2.97
C TYR A 61 -3.02 1.89 -3.16
N TRP A 62 -2.58 2.76 -2.26
CA TRP A 62 -1.28 3.40 -2.35
C TRP A 62 -0.52 3.28 -1.05
N SER A 63 0.80 3.18 -1.15
CA SER A 63 1.64 3.06 0.03
C SER A 63 2.97 3.76 -0.15
N PRO A 64 3.47 4.46 0.88
CA PRO A 64 4.88 4.80 1.01
C PRO A 64 5.67 3.54 1.39
N LEU A 65 6.08 2.78 0.37
CA LEU A 65 6.92 1.60 0.54
C LEU A 65 8.23 1.99 1.24
N ASP A 66 8.72 1.11 2.12
CA ASP A 66 10.04 1.25 2.77
C ASP A 66 10.20 2.48 3.70
N GLY A 67 9.08 3.07 4.14
CA GLY A 67 9.11 4.27 4.99
C GLY A 67 9.50 5.55 4.26
N ASP A 68 9.64 5.52 2.93
CA ASP A 68 9.80 6.72 2.13
C ASP A 68 8.46 7.45 2.03
N ARG A 69 8.20 8.32 3.02
CA ARG A 69 6.99 9.15 3.07
C ARG A 69 6.95 10.24 2.00
N LYS A 70 7.91 10.28 1.07
CA LYS A 70 7.97 11.25 -0.02
C LYS A 70 7.44 10.68 -1.34
N THR A 71 7.26 9.37 -1.40
CA THR A 71 6.82 8.66 -2.59
C THR A 71 5.66 7.73 -2.25
N LEU A 72 4.56 7.84 -2.98
CA LEU A 72 3.47 6.88 -2.93
C LEU A 72 3.54 6.00 -4.16
N TYR A 73 3.51 4.70 -3.93
CA TYR A 73 3.46 3.70 -4.98
C TYR A 73 2.04 3.14 -5.07
N ASP A 74 1.56 2.96 -6.30
CA ASP A 74 0.33 2.22 -6.55
C ASP A 74 0.58 0.75 -6.25
N ILE A 75 0.02 0.29 -5.13
CA ILE A 75 0.11 -1.09 -4.70
C ILE A 75 -1.16 -1.86 -5.04
N THR A 76 -2.09 -1.29 -5.80
CA THR A 76 -3.36 -1.94 -6.17
C THR A 76 -3.16 -3.34 -6.77
N ALA A 77 -2.09 -3.53 -7.56
CA ALA A 77 -1.74 -4.82 -8.16
C ALA A 77 -0.96 -5.77 -7.24
N TYR A 78 -0.53 -5.30 -6.06
CA TYR A 78 0.35 -6.04 -5.17
C TYR A 78 -0.43 -7.12 -4.43
N LYS A 79 0.31 -8.10 -3.93
CA LYS A 79 -0.24 -9.19 -3.13
C LYS A 79 0.46 -9.28 -1.81
N ILE A 80 -0.28 -9.72 -0.81
CA ILE A 80 0.20 -9.89 0.55
C ILE A 80 0.09 -11.36 0.89
N GLN A 81 1.14 -11.93 1.44
CA GLN A 81 1.07 -13.27 1.97
C GLN A 81 0.37 -13.25 3.32
N ASN A 82 -0.77 -13.92 3.40
CA ASN A 82 -1.44 -14.13 4.67
C ASN A 82 -0.64 -15.12 5.52
N ASN A 83 -0.16 -14.67 6.69
CA ASN A 83 0.62 -15.49 7.62
C ASN A 83 -0.17 -16.65 8.22
N GLN A 84 -1.52 -16.61 8.23
CA GLN A 84 -2.35 -17.66 8.81
C GLN A 84 -2.51 -18.89 7.90
N ASN A 85 -2.47 -18.70 6.59
CA ASN A 85 -2.80 -19.73 5.59
C ASN A 85 -1.81 -19.77 4.42
N SER A 86 -0.74 -18.97 4.46
CA SER A 86 0.32 -18.87 3.44
C SER A 86 -0.19 -18.56 2.02
N GLN A 87 -1.40 -18.01 1.91
CA GLN A 87 -2.01 -17.65 0.64
C GLN A 87 -1.68 -16.21 0.27
N TRP A 88 -1.42 -15.98 -1.01
CA TRP A 88 -1.29 -14.63 -1.57
C TRP A 88 -2.66 -14.05 -1.85
N ILE A 89 -3.03 -13.03 -1.09
CA ILE A 89 -4.27 -12.27 -1.26
C ILE A 89 -3.94 -10.90 -1.85
N THR A 90 -4.90 -10.27 -2.51
CA THR A 90 -4.71 -8.91 -3.04
C THR A 90 -4.72 -7.86 -1.92
N ILE A 91 -4.20 -6.65 -2.18
CA ILE A 91 -4.33 -5.54 -1.21
C ILE A 91 -5.80 -5.28 -0.91
N GLU A 92 -6.68 -5.35 -1.90
CA GLU A 92 -8.11 -5.15 -1.72
C GLU A 92 -8.70 -6.13 -0.69
N GLU A 93 -8.44 -7.42 -0.88
CA GLU A 93 -8.89 -8.45 0.06
C GLU A 93 -8.28 -8.24 1.44
N TRP A 94 -6.98 -7.98 1.51
CA TRP A 94 -6.29 -7.70 2.76
C TRP A 94 -6.85 -6.46 3.48
N PHE A 95 -7.22 -5.42 2.74
CA PHE A 95 -7.77 -4.19 3.29
C PHE A 95 -9.14 -4.47 3.91
N LYS A 96 -9.96 -5.30 3.25
CA LYS A 96 -11.28 -5.76 3.72
C LYS A 96 -11.19 -6.74 4.91
N LEU A 97 -10.06 -7.41 5.13
CA LEU A 97 -9.89 -8.28 6.31
C LEU A 97 -9.85 -7.46 7.60
N ASP A 98 -10.84 -7.65 8.46
CA ASP A 98 -10.92 -6.99 9.78
C ASP A 98 -9.79 -7.44 10.73
N LYS A 99 -9.24 -8.65 10.52
CA LYS A 99 -8.13 -9.21 11.29
C LYS A 99 -7.09 -9.84 10.37
N PHE A 100 -5.83 -9.48 10.60
CA PHE A 100 -4.65 -10.03 9.93
C PHE A 100 -3.66 -10.54 10.98
#